data_AF-A0A7U1G3D2-F1
#
_entry.id   AF-A0A7U1G3D2-F1
#
_cell.length_a   1.000
_cell.length_b   1.000
_cell.length_c   1.000
_cell.angle_alpha   90.00
_cell.angle_beta   90.00
_cell.angle_gamma   90.00
#
_symmetry.space_group_name_H-M   'P 1'
#
loop_
_entity.id
_entity.type
_entity.pdbx_description
1 polymer ?
#
loop_
_entity_poly.entity_id
_entity_poly.type
_entity_poly.pdbx_seq_one_letter_code
_entity_poly.pdbx_strand_id
1 'polypeptide(L)'
;MTRKFLNLLNPVGLAVWWCDDGSIVGDGQQGVLCMDNISKSEAEICKDYFHDVWNIDCSVAKVKSKKTPNKYYYRLYFSGENCRKIVELVTPFIPIKSMIYKTFLRYNDFELDLRWRSFLIKNYVPRFFNSARELEIFIKEHKDNRPKRLR
;
A
#
# COMPACT_ATOMS: atom_id res chain seq x y z
N MET A 1 -6.23 17.44 6.84
CA MET A 1 -5.00 16.79 7.33
C MET A 1 -3.99 17.85 7.74
N THR A 2 -3.35 17.71 8.90
CA THR A 2 -2.30 18.65 9.35
C THR A 2 -1.07 17.87 9.82
N ARG A 3 0.11 18.52 9.81
CA ARG A 3 1.36 17.93 10.32
C ARG A 3 1.22 17.46 11.78
N LYS A 4 0.46 18.19 12.60
CA LYS A 4 0.19 17.84 14.00
C LYS A 4 -0.48 16.47 14.13
N PHE A 5 -1.51 16.18 13.33
CA PHE A 5 -2.17 14.88 13.33
C PHE A 5 -1.30 13.79 12.73
N LEU A 6 -0.57 14.09 11.66
CA LEU A 6 0.33 13.12 11.02
C LEU A 6 1.44 12.67 11.98
N ASN A 7 1.99 13.56 12.79
CA ASN A 7 3.02 13.20 13.79
C ASN A 7 2.53 12.25 14.90
N LEU A 8 1.22 11.93 14.97
CA LEU A 8 0.69 10.88 15.84
C LEU A 8 0.71 9.49 15.19
N LEU A 9 0.96 9.40 13.87
CA LEU A 9 1.06 8.12 13.16
C LEU A 9 2.32 7.40 13.58
N ASN A 10 2.16 6.27 14.25
CA ASN A 10 3.18 5.24 14.38
C ASN A 10 2.98 4.16 13.28
N PRO A 11 3.87 3.16 13.17
CA PRO A 11 3.73 2.12 12.16
C PRO A 11 2.41 1.34 12.21
N VAL A 12 1.82 1.17 13.40
CA VAL A 12 0.51 0.51 13.57
C VAL A 12 -0.60 1.38 12.97
N GLY A 13 -0.63 2.68 13.29
CA GLY A 13 -1.59 3.62 12.72
C GLY A 13 -1.45 3.72 11.20
N LEU A 14 -0.22 3.71 10.68
CA LEU A 14 0.02 3.69 9.24
C LEU A 14 -0.47 2.39 8.59
N ALA A 15 -0.33 1.25 9.26
CA ALA A 15 -0.87 -0.02 8.77
C ALA A 15 -2.40 -0.02 8.72
N VAL A 16 -3.06 0.55 9.73
CA VAL A 16 -4.53 0.74 9.70
C VAL A 16 -4.93 1.66 8.54
N TRP A 17 -4.22 2.77 8.35
CA TRP A 17 -4.49 3.67 7.22
C TRP A 17 -4.28 2.99 5.86
N TRP A 18 -3.24 2.16 5.72
CA TRP A 18 -3.04 1.34 4.53
C TRP A 18 -4.14 0.30 4.34
N CYS A 19 -4.63 -0.30 5.42
CA CYS A 19 -5.76 -1.21 5.37
C CYS A 19 -7.03 -0.51 4.86
N ASP A 20 -7.32 0.73 5.26
CA ASP A 20 -8.51 1.42 4.80
C ASP A 20 -8.34 1.95 3.37
N ASP A 21 -7.36 2.84 3.15
CA ASP A 21 -7.25 3.64 1.92
C ASP A 21 -6.10 3.20 1.00
N GLY A 22 -5.25 2.28 1.47
CA GLY A 22 -4.11 1.75 0.74
C GLY A 22 -4.50 0.68 -0.27
N SER A 23 -3.79 0.67 -1.40
CA SER A 23 -3.90 -0.38 -2.41
C SER A 23 -2.63 -0.49 -3.24
N ILE A 24 -2.41 -1.68 -3.78
CA ILE A 24 -1.42 -1.92 -4.84
C ILE A 24 -2.11 -1.81 -6.21
N VAL A 25 -1.52 -1.01 -7.10
CA VAL A 25 -1.94 -0.71 -8.47
C VAL A 25 -0.75 -0.88 -9.44
N GLY A 26 -0.93 -0.51 -10.71
CA GLY A 26 0.15 -0.57 -11.72
C GLY A 26 0.71 -1.97 -11.87
N ASP A 27 -0.17 -2.96 -12.09
CA ASP A 27 0.18 -4.38 -12.22
C ASP A 27 0.99 -4.97 -11.06
N GLY A 28 0.86 -4.40 -9.86
CA GLY A 28 1.52 -4.94 -8.66
C GLY A 28 2.77 -4.18 -8.22
N GLN A 29 3.14 -3.09 -8.91
CA GLN A 29 4.41 -2.41 -8.72
C GLN A 29 4.30 -1.01 -8.10
N GLN A 30 3.08 -0.51 -7.90
CA GLN A 30 2.84 0.84 -7.39
C GLN A 30 1.85 0.82 -6.22
N GLY A 31 2.12 1.63 -5.20
CA GLY A 31 1.24 1.84 -4.07
C GLY A 31 0.41 3.11 -4.26
N VAL A 32 -0.82 3.11 -3.75
CA VAL A 32 -1.66 4.30 -3.70
C VAL A 32 -2.32 4.43 -2.34
N LEU A 33 -2.36 5.63 -1.78
CA LEU A 33 -3.24 6.01 -0.68
C LEU A 33 -4.33 6.95 -1.23
N CYS A 34 -5.59 6.51 -1.14
CA CYS A 34 -6.73 7.28 -1.61
C CYS A 34 -7.13 8.31 -0.55
N MET A 35 -6.92 9.60 -0.81
CA MET A 35 -7.26 10.69 0.12
C MET A 35 -8.38 11.55 -0.47
N ASP A 36 -9.46 10.90 -0.90
CA ASP A 36 -10.47 11.49 -1.77
C ASP A 36 -11.29 12.63 -1.09
N ASN A 37 -11.12 12.88 0.22
CA ASN A 37 -11.80 13.93 0.98
C ASN A 37 -10.89 15.06 1.46
N ILE A 38 -9.65 15.18 0.95
CA ILE A 38 -8.74 16.26 1.32
C ILE A 38 -8.41 17.17 0.12
N SER A 39 -7.99 18.40 0.44
CA SER A 39 -7.51 19.38 -0.53
C SER A 39 -6.10 19.07 -1.05
N LYS A 40 -5.69 19.75 -2.12
CA LYS A 40 -4.33 19.61 -2.68
C LYS A 40 -3.26 19.97 -1.65
N SER A 41 -3.42 21.09 -0.94
CA SER A 41 -2.45 21.55 0.06
C SER A 41 -2.29 20.54 1.19
N GLU A 42 -3.39 19.92 1.63
CA GLU A 42 -3.35 18.84 2.61
C GLU A 42 -2.65 17.58 2.07
N ALA A 43 -2.82 17.25 0.79
CA ALA A 43 -2.11 16.15 0.16
C ALA A 43 -0.60 16.41 0.05
N GLU A 44 -0.18 17.65 -0.25
CA GLU A 44 1.24 18.03 -0.25
C GLU A 44 1.82 17.94 1.17
N ILE A 45 1.08 18.35 2.22
CA ILE A 45 1.51 18.15 3.62
C ILE A 45 1.74 16.67 3.91
N CYS A 46 0.88 15.77 3.42
CA CYS A 46 1.09 14.33 3.58
C CYS A 46 2.35 13.87 2.85
N LYS A 47 2.58 14.33 1.62
CA LYS A 47 3.77 13.99 0.83
C LYS A 47 5.05 14.39 1.57
N ASP A 48 5.12 15.63 2.05
CA ASP A 48 6.29 16.13 2.78
C ASP A 48 6.49 15.35 4.09
N TYR A 49 5.40 15.00 4.79
CA TYR A 49 5.46 14.15 5.97
C TYR A 49 6.06 12.76 5.68
N PHE A 50 5.65 12.11 4.59
CA PHE A 50 6.20 10.80 4.21
C PHE A 50 7.70 10.87 3.91
N HIS A 51 8.14 11.95 3.25
CA HIS A 51 9.55 12.19 3.00
C HIS A 51 10.31 12.40 4.33
N ASP A 52 9.91 13.40 5.13
CA ASP A 52 10.64 13.82 6.32
C ASP A 52 10.72 12.75 7.42
N VAL A 53 9.63 12.03 7.65
CA VAL A 53 9.50 11.14 8.82
C VAL A 53 9.85 9.70 8.49
N TRP A 54 9.55 9.26 7.25
CA TRP A 54 9.71 7.87 6.86
C TRP A 54 10.77 7.65 5.77
N ASN A 55 11.32 8.73 5.19
CA ASN A 55 12.23 8.68 4.04
C ASN A 55 11.63 7.89 2.86
N ILE A 56 10.35 8.18 2.59
CA ILE A 56 9.54 7.57 1.52
C ILE A 56 9.00 8.67 0.62
N ASP A 57 9.49 8.74 -0.63
CA ASP A 57 8.96 9.71 -1.59
C ASP A 57 7.66 9.23 -2.21
N CYS A 58 6.77 10.19 -2.49
CA CYS A 58 5.54 9.95 -3.22
C CYS A 58 5.16 11.16 -4.07
N SER A 59 4.25 10.94 -5.03
CA SER A 59 3.67 12.01 -5.84
C SER A 59 2.19 12.22 -5.51
N VAL A 60 1.75 13.47 -5.56
CA VAL A 60 0.33 13.83 -5.46
C VAL A 60 -0.26 13.86 -6.86
N ALA A 61 -1.29 13.05 -7.13
CA ALA A 61 -2.00 13.08 -8.40
C ALA A 61 -3.48 13.45 -8.22
N LYS A 62 -3.99 14.22 -9.19
CA LYS A 62 -5.39 14.63 -9.28
C LYS A 62 -6.18 13.61 -10.11
N VAL A 63 -7.19 13.00 -9.52
CA VAL A 63 -8.01 11.95 -10.15
C VAL A 63 -9.43 12.45 -10.34
N LYS A 64 -9.99 12.30 -11.55
CA LYS A 64 -11.38 12.69 -11.85
C LYS A 64 -12.35 11.63 -11.29
N SER A 65 -13.42 12.07 -10.63
CA SER A 65 -14.49 11.20 -10.17
C SER A 65 -15.21 10.56 -11.37
N LYS A 66 -15.38 9.24 -11.32
CA LYS A 66 -16.19 8.52 -12.31
C LYS A 66 -17.70 8.70 -12.09
N LYS A 67 -18.12 8.98 -10.85
CA LYS A 67 -19.53 9.07 -10.46
C LYS A 67 -20.09 10.50 -10.54
N THR A 68 -19.23 11.49 -10.35
CA THR A 68 -19.64 12.90 -10.25
C THR A 68 -18.83 13.71 -11.25
N PRO A 69 -19.43 14.14 -12.36
CA PRO A 69 -18.80 15.07 -13.29
C PRO A 69 -18.25 16.29 -12.53
N ASN A 70 -17.09 16.79 -12.94
CA ASN A 70 -16.39 17.96 -12.35
C ASN A 70 -15.88 17.80 -10.91
N LYS A 71 -16.04 16.64 -10.26
CA LYS A 71 -15.40 16.36 -8.97
C LYS A 71 -14.02 15.74 -9.18
N TYR A 72 -13.04 16.21 -8.42
CA TYR A 72 -11.67 15.69 -8.41
C TYR A 72 -11.25 15.29 -7.01
N TYR A 73 -10.35 14.32 -6.96
CA TYR A 73 -9.77 13.76 -5.75
C TYR A 73 -8.25 13.86 -5.83
N TYR A 74 -7.58 13.80 -4.68
CA TYR A 74 -6.12 13.76 -4.59
C TYR A 74 -5.67 12.44 -3.95
N ARG A 75 -4.60 11.87 -4.48
CA ARG A 75 -4.05 10.59 -4.01
C ARG A 75 -2.53 10.65 -3.97
N LEU A 76 -1.94 9.95 -3.00
CA LEU A 76 -0.50 9.73 -2.99
C LEU A 76 -0.17 8.47 -3.76
N TYR A 77 0.83 8.56 -4.62
CA TYR A 77 1.34 7.45 -5.40
C TYR A 77 2.79 7.18 -5.02
N PHE A 78 3.07 5.94 -4.63
CA PHE A 78 4.39 5.43 -4.27
C PHE A 78 4.85 4.50 -5.39
N SER A 79 5.95 4.81 -6.06
CA SER A 79 6.48 4.02 -7.18
C SER A 79 7.79 3.34 -6.81
N GLY A 80 8.09 2.23 -7.50
CA GLY A 80 9.39 1.54 -7.42
C GLY A 80 9.77 1.19 -5.98
N GLU A 81 10.95 1.66 -5.56
CA GLU A 81 11.46 1.39 -4.23
C GLU A 81 10.60 2.01 -3.11
N ASN A 82 10.01 3.19 -3.31
CA ASN A 82 9.19 3.82 -2.28
C ASN A 82 7.88 3.06 -2.03
N CYS A 83 7.35 2.40 -3.07
CA CYS A 83 6.25 1.43 -2.91
C CYS A 83 6.67 0.27 -2.00
N ARG A 84 7.85 -0.31 -2.25
CA ARG A 84 8.38 -1.38 -1.42
C ARG A 84 8.58 -0.93 0.03
N LYS A 85 9.20 0.24 0.26
CA LYS A 85 9.44 0.79 1.60
C LYS A 85 8.16 0.93 2.42
N ILE A 86 7.11 1.55 1.87
CA ILE A 86 5.86 1.72 2.63
C ILE A 86 5.20 0.38 2.94
N VAL A 87 5.23 -0.56 2.00
CA VAL A 87 4.63 -1.88 2.19
C VAL A 87 5.42 -2.70 3.22
N GLU A 88 6.76 -2.69 3.16
CA GLU A 88 7.64 -3.31 4.16
C GLU A 88 7.38 -2.72 5.56
N LEU A 89 7.19 -1.40 5.65
CA LEU A 89 6.91 -0.69 6.90
C LEU A 89 5.60 -1.12 7.55
N VAL A 90 4.53 -1.32 6.77
CA VAL A 90 3.19 -1.67 7.32
C VAL A 90 2.96 -3.16 7.49
N THR A 91 3.63 -4.02 6.71
CA THR A 91 3.41 -5.48 6.69
C THR A 91 3.44 -6.13 8.09
N PRO A 92 4.42 -5.82 8.97
CA PRO A 92 4.47 -6.42 10.31
C PRO A 92 3.26 -6.07 11.18
N PHE A 93 2.53 -5.00 10.87
CA PHE A 93 1.47 -4.44 11.71
C PHE A 93 0.05 -4.61 11.13
N ILE A 94 -0.10 -5.23 9.95
CA ILE A 94 -1.44 -5.52 9.38
C ILE A 94 -2.23 -6.38 10.38
N PRO A 95 -3.40 -5.94 10.86
CA PRO A 95 -4.03 -6.56 12.04
C PRO A 95 -4.74 -7.88 11.76
N ILE A 96 -5.20 -8.11 10.53
CA ILE A 96 -6.08 -9.24 10.19
C ILE A 96 -5.67 -9.93 8.87
N LYS A 97 -5.85 -11.26 8.82
CA LYS A 97 -5.53 -12.12 7.66
C LYS A 97 -6.20 -11.63 6.37
N SER A 98 -7.45 -11.18 6.44
CA SER A 98 -8.20 -10.72 5.26
C SER A 98 -7.66 -9.45 4.62
N MET A 99 -6.71 -8.74 5.25
CA MET A 99 -6.15 -7.48 4.73
C MET A 99 -4.73 -7.61 4.20
N ILE A 100 -4.06 -8.74 4.42
CA ILE A 100 -2.66 -8.91 4.01
C ILE A 100 -2.48 -8.87 2.48
N TYR A 101 -3.54 -9.17 1.71
CA TYR A 101 -3.47 -9.13 0.24
C TYR A 101 -3.15 -7.72 -0.30
N LYS A 102 -3.44 -6.67 0.49
CA LYS A 102 -3.08 -5.29 0.18
C LYS A 102 -1.58 -5.02 0.24
N THR A 103 -0.76 -5.97 0.70
CA THR A 103 0.70 -5.85 0.68
C THR A 103 1.35 -6.68 -0.42
N PHE A 104 0.59 -7.44 -1.23
CA PHE A 104 1.20 -8.31 -2.24
C PHE A 104 1.71 -7.53 -3.46
N LEU A 105 3.01 -7.27 -3.46
CA LEU A 105 3.78 -6.77 -4.61
C LEU A 105 4.03 -7.85 -5.66
N ARG A 106 4.28 -7.41 -6.90
CA ARG A 106 4.68 -8.28 -8.02
C ARG A 106 6.01 -7.80 -8.59
N TYR A 107 6.93 -8.74 -8.72
CA TYR A 107 8.22 -8.52 -9.35
C TYR A 107 8.32 -9.39 -10.60
N ASN A 108 8.85 -8.82 -11.68
CA ASN A 108 9.20 -9.59 -12.88
C ASN A 108 10.57 -10.29 -12.71
N ASP A 109 11.40 -9.73 -11.84
CA ASP A 109 12.69 -10.30 -11.45
C ASP A 109 12.49 -11.41 -10.42
N PHE A 110 13.10 -12.58 -10.69
CA PHE A 110 12.94 -13.79 -9.89
C PHE A 110 13.54 -13.66 -8.49
N GLU A 111 14.73 -13.07 -8.37
CA GLU A 111 15.44 -12.89 -7.10
C GLU A 111 14.67 -11.92 -6.18
N LEU A 112 14.15 -10.83 -6.75
CA LEU A 112 13.30 -9.90 -6.01
C LEU A 112 11.99 -10.54 -5.56
N ASP A 113 11.34 -11.36 -6.42
CA ASP A 113 10.12 -12.07 -6.03
C ASP A 113 10.38 -13.07 -4.90
N LEU A 114 11.49 -13.83 -4.95
CA LEU A 114 11.88 -14.76 -3.87
C LEU A 114 12.15 -14.05 -2.54
N ARG A 115 12.89 -12.93 -2.57
CA ARG A 115 13.15 -12.11 -1.38
C ARG A 115 11.83 -11.57 -0.81
N TRP A 116 10.94 -11.11 -1.69
CA TRP A 116 9.64 -10.61 -1.30
C TRP A 116 8.77 -11.69 -0.64
N ARG A 117 8.70 -12.89 -1.22
CA ARG A 117 7.98 -14.03 -0.63
C ARG A 117 8.56 -14.42 0.73
N SER A 118 9.89 -14.47 0.84
CA SER A 118 10.57 -14.75 2.11
C SER A 118 10.21 -13.74 3.19
N PHE A 119 10.13 -12.45 2.82
CA PHE A 119 9.69 -11.39 3.72
C PHE A 119 8.22 -11.59 4.17
N LEU A 120 7.31 -11.92 3.24
CA LEU A 120 5.92 -12.20 3.58
C LEU A 120 5.78 -13.42 4.48
N ILE A 121 6.51 -14.51 4.20
CA ILE A 121 6.53 -15.73 5.01
C ILE A 121 6.94 -15.40 6.44
N LYS A 122 8.05 -14.68 6.62
CA LYS A 122 8.56 -14.28 7.93
C LYS A 122 7.53 -13.48 8.74
N ASN A 123 6.77 -12.61 8.11
CA ASN A 123 5.84 -11.71 8.80
C ASN A 123 4.44 -12.29 9.00
N TYR A 124 3.94 -13.12 8.07
CA TYR A 124 2.56 -13.57 8.09
C TYR A 124 2.36 -15.02 8.50
N VAL A 125 3.31 -15.91 8.24
CA VAL A 125 3.14 -17.31 8.64
C VAL A 125 2.97 -17.42 10.15
N PRO A 126 3.85 -16.85 11.01
CA PRO A 126 3.69 -16.97 12.46
C PRO A 126 2.37 -16.40 13.01
N ARG A 127 1.66 -15.57 12.24
CA ARG A 127 0.48 -14.83 12.69
C ARG A 127 -0.84 -15.36 12.12
N PHE A 128 -0.83 -15.88 10.89
CA PHE A 128 -2.05 -16.10 10.11
C PHE A 128 -2.09 -17.44 9.36
N PHE A 129 -1.01 -18.21 9.32
CA PHE A 129 -0.91 -19.45 8.53
C PHE A 129 -0.15 -20.53 9.29
N ASN A 130 -0.44 -21.79 9.01
CA ASN A 130 0.27 -22.91 9.64
C ASN A 130 1.57 -23.27 8.90
N SER A 131 1.74 -22.79 7.66
CA SER A 131 2.92 -23.06 6.84
C SER A 131 3.12 -22.02 5.76
N ALA A 132 4.35 -21.96 5.21
CA ALA A 132 4.65 -21.19 4.01
C ALA A 132 3.77 -21.61 2.82
N ARG A 133 3.49 -22.92 2.68
CA ARG A 133 2.64 -23.44 1.60
C ARG A 133 1.22 -22.88 1.65
N GLU A 134 0.64 -22.75 2.84
CA GLU A 134 -0.70 -22.18 3.00
C GLU A 134 -0.72 -20.70 2.57
N LEU A 135 0.31 -19.93 2.94
CA LEU A 135 0.45 -18.55 2.49
C LEU A 135 0.62 -18.44 0.97
N GLU A 136 1.43 -19.30 0.35
CA GLU A 136 1.63 -19.29 -1.11
C GLU A 136 0.34 -19.57 -1.89
N ILE A 137 -0.49 -20.50 -1.41
CA ILE A 137 -1.82 -20.77 -1.97
C ILE A 137 -2.68 -19.51 -1.86
N PHE A 138 -2.73 -18.90 -0.68
CA PHE A 138 -3.49 -17.67 -0.45
C PHE A 138 -3.01 -16.51 -1.36
N ILE A 139 -1.71 -16.34 -1.53
CA ILE A 139 -1.13 -15.32 -2.43
C ILE A 139 -1.59 -15.56 -3.87
N LYS A 140 -1.57 -16.81 -4.34
CA LYS A 140 -1.99 -17.16 -5.71
C LYS A 140 -3.46 -16.80 -5.94
N GLU A 141 -4.34 -17.21 -5.04
CA GLU A 141 -5.78 -16.90 -5.10
C GLU A 141 -6.04 -15.39 -5.15
N HIS A 142 -5.33 -14.59 -4.34
CA HIS A 142 -5.55 -13.14 -4.28
C HIS A 142 -4.81 -12.33 -5.35
N LYS A 143 -3.75 -12.89 -5.95
CA LYS A 143 -3.10 -12.30 -7.12
C LYS A 143 -3.95 -12.54 -8.37
N ASP A 144 -4.48 -13.75 -8.56
CA ASP A 144 -5.23 -14.10 -9.78
C ASP A 144 -6.62 -13.45 -9.83
N ASN A 145 -7.24 -13.18 -8.68
CA ASN A 145 -8.57 -12.58 -8.57
C ASN A 145 -8.62 -11.04 -8.67
N ARG A 146 -7.50 -10.34 -8.91
CA ARG A 146 -7.58 -8.89 -9.13
C ARG A 146 -8.17 -8.63 -10.52
N PRO A 147 -9.31 -7.93 -10.65
CA PRO A 147 -9.92 -7.69 -11.96
C PRO A 147 -8.88 -7.00 -12.86
N LYS A 148 -8.57 -7.63 -14.00
CA LYS A 148 -7.81 -6.98 -15.07
C LYS A 148 -8.58 -5.70 -15.40
N ARG A 149 -8.00 -4.53 -15.12
CA ARG A 149 -8.57 -3.28 -15.64
C ARG A 149 -8.47 -3.38 -17.15
N LEU A 150 -9.61 -3.63 -17.80
CA LEU A 150 -9.75 -3.42 -19.24
C LEU A 150 -9.24 -2.00 -19.51
N ARG A 151 -8.18 -1.90 -20.32
CA ARG A 151 -7.59 -0.64 -20.73
C ARG A 151 -8.56 0.12 -21.62
#